data_AF-J2Q6Z0-F1
#
_entry.id   AF-J2Q6Z0-F1
#
_cell.length_a   1.000
_cell.length_b   1.000
_cell.length_c   1.000
_cell.angle_alpha   90.00
_cell.angle_beta   90.00
_cell.angle_gamma   90.00
#
_symmetry.space_group_name_H-M   'P 1'
#
loop_
_entity.id
_entity.type
_entity.pdbx_description
1 polymer ?
#
loop_
_entity_poly.entity_id
_entity_poly.type
_entity_poly.pdbx_seq_one_letter_code
_entity_poly.pdbx_strand_id
1 'polypeptide(L)'
;MKVCGYKGLSVVIMLRDEHCPPHAHVDAGAWSARFKFSFWHNGVELWDVVPLSHRPPVALLEGLRQSLREADHLRRARWIWWTRLRTACLDNQWWDGQSNQVAVLREVTSTSFRIGSAYYEPEVNKTLLALIGAHEGVEIEL
;
A
#
# COMPACT_ATOMS: atom_id res chain seq x y z
N MET A 1 -7.27 -2.67 13.47
CA MET A 1 -6.02 -2.84 14.25
C MET A 1 -5.19 -1.57 14.13
N LYS A 2 -4.71 -0.99 15.24
CA LYS A 2 -4.03 0.32 15.22
C LYS A 2 -2.61 0.25 14.63
N VAL A 3 -2.34 1.13 13.66
CA VAL A 3 -1.03 1.38 13.08
C VAL A 3 -0.33 2.46 13.90
N CYS A 4 -0.87 3.67 13.91
CA CYS A 4 -0.32 4.82 14.62
C CYS A 4 -1.44 5.78 15.07
N GLY A 5 -1.07 6.90 15.69
CA GLY A 5 -1.98 7.99 15.99
C GLY A 5 -1.39 9.34 15.58
N TYR A 6 -2.25 10.27 15.19
CA TYR A 6 -1.86 11.61 14.77
C TYR A 6 -2.91 12.62 15.23
N LYS A 7 -2.50 13.59 16.05
CA LYS A 7 -3.38 14.65 16.60
C LYS A 7 -4.70 14.12 17.18
N GLY A 8 -4.62 13.03 17.96
CA GLY A 8 -5.78 12.39 18.59
C GLY A 8 -6.57 11.44 17.69
N LEU A 9 -6.30 11.40 16.38
CA LEU A 9 -6.89 10.45 15.44
C LEU A 9 -6.11 9.15 15.42
N SER A 10 -6.80 8.03 15.22
CA SER A 10 -6.16 6.72 15.06
C SER A 10 -6.15 6.31 13.59
N VAL A 11 -4.97 5.89 13.11
CA VAL A 11 -4.82 5.24 11.81
C VAL A 11 -4.87 3.73 12.04
N VAL A 12 -5.78 3.05 11.35
CA VAL A 12 -6.04 1.63 11.56
C VAL A 12 -6.10 0.87 10.25
N ILE A 13 -5.73 -0.41 10.26
CA ILE A 13 -6.13 -1.36 9.23
C ILE A 13 -7.47 -1.97 9.68
N MET A 14 -8.53 -1.72 8.92
CA MET A 14 -9.78 -2.49 9.04
C MET A 14 -9.58 -3.83 8.32
N LEU A 15 -10.37 -4.86 8.63
CA LEU A 15 -10.20 -6.21 8.03
C LEU A 15 -11.49 -6.77 7.43
N ARG A 16 -12.64 -6.15 7.74
CA ARG A 16 -13.92 -6.56 7.18
C ARG A 16 -14.12 -5.82 5.86
N ASP A 17 -14.45 -6.58 4.82
CA ASP A 17 -14.76 -6.06 3.48
C ASP A 17 -13.61 -5.25 2.85
N GLU A 18 -12.38 -5.49 3.31
CA GLU A 18 -11.20 -4.88 2.72
C GLU A 18 -10.85 -5.58 1.41
N HIS A 19 -10.65 -4.75 0.39
CA HIS A 19 -10.23 -5.18 -0.93
C HIS A 19 -8.98 -4.40 -1.35
N CYS A 20 -8.33 -4.89 -2.40
CA CYS A 20 -7.19 -4.19 -2.98
C CYS A 20 -7.59 -2.79 -3.51
N PRO A 21 -6.65 -1.82 -3.51
CA PRO A 21 -5.26 -1.89 -3.01
C PRO A 21 -5.13 -1.87 -1.47
N PRO A 22 -3.93 -2.17 -0.92
CA PRO A 22 -3.65 -2.04 0.51
C PRO A 22 -3.91 -0.63 1.02
N HIS A 23 -4.68 -0.51 2.10
CA HIS A 23 -5.06 0.80 2.63
C HIS A 23 -5.30 0.82 4.13
N ALA A 24 -5.12 2.01 4.71
CA ALA A 24 -5.41 2.31 6.10
C ALA A 24 -6.57 3.30 6.21
N HIS A 25 -7.26 3.27 7.34
CA HIS A 25 -8.47 4.03 7.62
C HIS A 25 -8.23 4.97 8.79
N VAL A 26 -8.90 6.12 8.72
CA VAL A 26 -9.06 7.07 9.81
C VAL A 26 -10.54 7.36 9.92
N ASP A 27 -11.08 7.19 11.13
CA ASP A 27 -12.46 7.55 11.44
C ASP A 27 -12.45 8.65 12.50
N ALA A 28 -13.05 9.79 12.18
CA ALA A 28 -13.18 10.96 13.06
C ALA A 28 -14.66 11.24 13.43
N GLY A 29 -15.56 10.28 13.20
CA GLY A 29 -16.99 10.37 13.47
C GLY A 29 -17.77 11.18 12.44
N ALA A 30 -17.36 12.44 12.20
CA ALA A 30 -18.02 13.30 11.22
C ALA A 30 -17.57 13.02 9.77
N TRP A 31 -16.39 12.41 9.62
CA TRP A 31 -15.77 12.02 8.37
C TRP A 31 -14.84 10.83 8.59
N SER A 32 -14.60 10.07 7.53
CA SER A 32 -13.57 9.04 7.44
C SER A 32 -12.67 9.33 6.24
N ALA A 33 -11.43 8.86 6.31
CA ALA A 33 -10.47 8.95 5.22
C ALA A 33 -9.73 7.63 5.04
N ARG A 34 -9.44 7.28 3.79
CA ARG A 34 -8.64 6.11 3.45
C ARG A 34 -7.33 6.53 2.80
N PHE A 35 -6.25 5.84 3.14
CA PHE A 35 -4.92 6.09 2.61
C PHE A 35 -4.36 4.81 2.01
N LYS A 36 -4.06 4.81 0.71
CA LYS A 36 -3.41 3.69 0.03
C LYS A 36 -1.94 3.63 0.40
N PHE A 37 -1.42 2.43 0.53
CA PHE A 37 0.01 2.14 0.56
C PHE A 37 0.33 0.95 -0.35
N SER A 38 1.61 0.68 -0.54
CA SER A 38 2.08 -0.35 -1.48
C SER A 38 3.09 -1.29 -0.85
N PHE A 39 3.19 -2.49 -1.42
CA PHE A 39 4.22 -3.48 -1.15
C PHE A 39 5.39 -3.42 -2.14
N TRP A 40 5.44 -2.47 -3.08
CA TRP A 40 6.58 -2.31 -3.99
C TRP A 40 7.29 -0.96 -3.87
N HIS A 41 6.73 0.00 -3.13
CA HIS A 41 7.34 1.30 -2.84
C HIS A 41 6.80 1.89 -1.54
N ASN A 42 7.51 2.88 -0.98
CA ASN A 42 7.16 3.58 0.27
C ASN A 42 6.22 4.78 0.07
N GLY A 43 5.38 4.71 -0.97
CA GLY A 43 4.35 5.72 -1.22
C GLY A 43 3.14 5.52 -0.32
N VAL A 44 2.58 6.64 0.14
CA VAL A 44 1.28 6.71 0.80
C VAL A 44 0.50 7.83 0.14
N GLU A 45 -0.73 7.54 -0.27
CA GLU A 45 -1.62 8.45 -0.99
C GLU A 45 -2.97 8.52 -0.31
N LEU A 46 -3.58 9.70 -0.27
CA LEU A 46 -4.99 9.82 0.06
C LEU A 46 -5.82 9.11 -1.02
N TRP A 47 -6.66 8.17 -0.61
CA TRP A 47 -7.62 7.51 -1.50
C TRP A 47 -8.88 8.36 -1.62
N ASP A 48 -9.57 8.57 -0.50
CA ASP A 48 -10.80 9.32 -0.44
C ASP A 48 -11.11 9.83 0.97
N VAL A 49 -12.14 10.68 1.04
CA VAL A 49 -12.74 11.17 2.27
C VAL A 49 -14.24 11.09 2.13
N VAL A 50 -14.91 10.51 3.13
CA VAL A 50 -16.36 10.28 3.12
C VAL A 50 -16.99 10.79 4.43
N PRO A 51 -18.08 11.57 4.39
CA PRO A 51 -18.62 12.24 3.22
C PRO A 51 -17.73 13.41 2.79
N LEU A 52 -17.71 13.71 1.49
CA LEU A 52 -16.93 14.84 0.96
C LEU A 52 -17.39 16.20 1.53
N SER A 53 -18.67 16.31 1.92
CA SER A 53 -19.24 17.52 2.55
C SER A 53 -18.60 17.87 3.88
N HIS A 54 -18.03 16.91 4.60
CA HIS A 54 -17.38 17.10 5.91
C HIS A 54 -15.86 16.94 5.83
N ARG A 55 -15.29 17.15 4.64
CA ARG A 55 -13.85 16.99 4.43
C ARG A 55 -13.06 17.87 5.40
N PRO A 56 -12.09 17.32 6.15
CA PRO A 56 -11.26 18.11 7.04
C PRO A 56 -10.27 18.99 6.27
N PRO A 57 -9.56 19.92 6.95
CA PRO A 57 -8.52 20.71 6.33
C PRO A 57 -7.46 19.85 5.64
N VAL A 58 -7.00 20.27 4.46
CA VAL A 58 -6.00 19.54 3.66
C VAL A 58 -4.71 19.29 4.45
N ALA A 59 -4.29 20.25 5.28
CA ALA A 59 -3.10 20.09 6.14
C ALA A 59 -3.24 18.95 7.17
N LEU A 60 -4.46 18.65 7.63
CA LEU A 60 -4.70 17.50 8.51
C LEU A 60 -4.53 16.19 7.75
N LEU A 61 -5.10 16.09 6.54
CA LEU A 61 -4.98 14.92 5.66
C LEU A 61 -3.52 14.66 5.25
N GLU A 62 -2.79 15.72 4.91
CA GLU A 62 -1.37 15.61 4.57
C GLU A 62 -0.53 15.17 5.77
N GLY A 63 -0.82 15.69 6.97
CA GLY A 63 -0.15 15.24 8.20
C GLY A 63 -0.41 13.76 8.52
N LEU A 64 -1.64 13.28 8.32
CA LEU A 64 -1.97 11.86 8.45
C LEU A 64 -1.20 11.01 7.42
N ARG A 65 -1.17 11.46 6.17
CA ARG A 65 -0.42 10.78 5.09
C ARG A 65 1.07 10.68 5.41
N GLN A 66 1.67 11.77 5.88
CA GLN A 66 3.09 11.82 6.26
C GLN A 66 3.37 10.93 7.47
N SER A 67 2.53 10.98 8.51
CA SER A 67 2.68 10.12 9.69
C SER A 67 2.59 8.64 9.31
N LEU A 68 1.64 8.23 8.46
CA LEU A 68 1.56 6.85 7.96
C LEU A 68 2.76 6.45 7.09
N ARG A 69 3.40 7.40 6.40
CA ARG A 69 4.57 7.16 5.55
C ARG A 69 5.87 6.95 6.33
N GLU A 70 5.92 7.33 7.61
CA GLU A 70 7.07 7.03 8.47
C GLU A 70 7.38 5.52 8.45
N ALA A 71 8.66 5.17 8.43
CA ALA A 71 9.12 3.81 8.14
C ALA A 71 8.47 2.76 9.07
N ASP A 72 8.46 3.01 10.39
CA ASP A 72 7.89 2.10 11.37
C ASP A 72 6.37 1.95 11.22
N HIS A 73 5.67 3.04 10.92
CA HIS A 73 4.23 3.02 10.72
C HIS A 73 3.85 2.27 9.43
N LEU A 74 4.58 2.52 8.34
CA LEU A 74 4.32 1.87 7.07
C LEU A 74 4.65 0.37 7.12
N ARG A 75 5.77 0.00 7.76
CA ARG A 75 6.13 -1.40 8.02
C ARG A 75 5.06 -2.08 8.86
N ARG A 76 4.56 -1.43 9.91
CA ARG A 76 3.48 -1.96 10.74
C ARG A 76 2.17 -2.13 9.97
N ALA A 77 1.80 -1.18 9.10
CA ALA A 77 0.63 -1.29 8.23
C ALA A 77 0.73 -2.51 7.30
N ARG A 78 1.88 -2.68 6.64
CA ARG A 78 2.17 -3.85 5.80
C ARG A 78 2.13 -5.15 6.57
N TRP A 79 2.75 -5.19 7.75
CA TRP A 79 2.73 -6.37 8.63
C TRP A 79 1.31 -6.78 9.00
N ILE A 80 0.47 -5.82 9.42
CA ILE A 80 -0.93 -6.09 9.79
C ILE A 80 -1.71 -6.60 8.57
N TRP A 81 -1.61 -5.90 7.45
CA TRP A 81 -2.29 -6.27 6.20
C TRP A 81 -1.89 -7.67 5.76
N TRP A 82 -0.59 -7.94 5.64
CA TRP A 82 -0.05 -9.22 5.20
C TRP A 82 -0.46 -10.37 6.11
N THR A 83 -0.32 -10.20 7.43
CA THR A 83 -0.64 -11.25 8.41
C THR A 83 -2.10 -11.67 8.36
N ARG A 84 -3.00 -10.76 7.92
CA ARG A 84 -4.45 -10.97 7.95
C ARG A 84 -5.05 -11.30 6.59
N LEU A 85 -4.62 -10.62 5.53
CA LEU A 85 -5.17 -10.76 4.18
C LEU A 85 -4.28 -11.60 3.25
N ARG A 86 -3.01 -11.83 3.61
CA ARG A 86 -2.07 -12.68 2.85
C ARG A 86 -1.95 -12.34 1.37
N THR A 87 -2.02 -11.05 1.04
CA THR A 87 -1.83 -10.56 -0.32
C THR A 87 -1.11 -9.21 -0.34
N ALA A 88 -0.22 -9.02 -1.31
CA ALA A 88 0.41 -7.74 -1.61
C ALA A 88 -0.41 -6.92 -2.61
N CYS A 89 -1.49 -7.49 -3.15
CA CYS A 89 -2.33 -6.93 -4.21
C CYS A 89 -1.57 -6.61 -5.52
N LEU A 90 -0.46 -7.29 -5.81
CA LEU A 90 0.36 -7.06 -7.02
C LEU A 90 0.19 -8.17 -8.08
N ASP A 91 -0.40 -9.30 -7.72
CA ASP A 91 -0.64 -10.42 -8.62
C ASP A 91 -1.41 -9.97 -9.86
N ASN A 92 -0.98 -10.45 -11.03
CA ASN A 92 -1.49 -10.07 -12.35
C ASN A 92 -1.27 -8.61 -12.78
N GLN A 93 -0.62 -7.78 -11.96
CA GLN A 93 -0.11 -6.49 -12.42
C GLN A 93 1.15 -6.68 -13.27
N TRP A 94 1.58 -5.62 -13.94
CA TRP A 94 2.76 -5.64 -14.80
C TRP A 94 3.96 -5.02 -14.09
N TRP A 95 5.08 -5.71 -14.11
CA TRP A 95 6.39 -5.19 -13.73
C TRP A 95 7.11 -4.68 -14.97
N ASP A 96 7.58 -3.43 -14.92
CA ASP A 96 8.48 -2.86 -15.90
C ASP A 96 9.94 -3.00 -15.42
N GLY A 97 10.69 -3.92 -16.04
CA GLY A 97 12.10 -4.15 -15.71
C GLY A 97 13.03 -2.99 -16.07
N GLN A 98 12.62 -2.06 -16.93
CA GLN A 98 13.44 -0.86 -17.23
C GLN A 98 13.36 0.18 -16.12
N SER A 99 12.15 0.46 -15.64
CA SER A 99 11.92 1.47 -14.60
C SER A 99 11.98 0.90 -13.18
N ASN A 100 11.94 -0.43 -13.02
CA ASN A 100 11.77 -1.14 -11.75
C ASN A 100 10.51 -0.67 -11.00
N GLN A 101 9.39 -0.65 -11.72
CA GLN A 101 8.10 -0.20 -11.18
C GLN A 101 6.96 -1.11 -11.62
N VAL A 102 5.89 -1.09 -10.85
CA VAL A 102 4.62 -1.67 -11.28
C VAL A 102 3.94 -0.68 -12.24
N ALA A 103 3.75 -1.10 -13.48
CA ALA A 103 3.22 -0.28 -14.56
C ALA A 103 1.69 -0.22 -14.52
N VAL A 104 1.13 0.99 -14.46
CA VAL A 104 -0.33 1.24 -14.50
C VAL A 104 -0.86 1.28 -15.94
N LEU A 105 -0.02 1.68 -16.89
CA LEU A 105 -0.31 1.77 -18.32
C LEU A 105 0.97 1.39 -19.07
N ARG A 106 0.90 0.45 -20.03
CA ARG A 106 2.01 0.30 -20.97
C ARG A 106 1.71 -0.42 -22.27
N GLU A 107 2.41 0.05 -23.30
CA GLU A 107 2.89 -0.74 -24.43
C GLU A 107 3.81 -1.86 -23.89
N VAL A 108 3.52 -3.11 -24.25
CA VAL A 108 4.30 -4.27 -23.81
C VAL A 108 5.66 -4.22 -24.50
N THR A 109 6.73 -4.06 -23.72
CA THR A 109 8.12 -4.14 -24.20
C THR A 109 8.69 -5.53 -23.92
N SER A 110 9.86 -5.84 -24.48
CA SER A 110 10.61 -7.09 -24.18
C SER A 110 11.04 -7.20 -22.71
N THR A 111 10.92 -6.13 -21.93
CA THR A 111 11.29 -6.05 -20.50
C THR A 111 10.08 -5.89 -19.58
N SER A 112 8.86 -6.02 -20.12
CA SER A 112 7.63 -5.99 -19.33
C SER A 112 7.21 -7.42 -18.97
N PHE A 113 7.05 -7.69 -17.68
CA PHE A 113 6.67 -9.02 -17.19
C PHE A 113 5.37 -8.96 -16.39
N ARG A 114 4.52 -9.96 -16.54
CA ARG A 114 3.35 -10.11 -15.65
C ARG A 114 3.82 -10.67 -14.31
N ILE A 115 3.40 -10.06 -13.21
CA ILE A 115 3.62 -10.58 -11.86
C ILE A 115 2.72 -11.80 -11.68
N GLY A 116 3.32 -12.98 -11.54
CA GLY A 116 2.61 -14.23 -11.27
C GLY A 116 2.20 -14.36 -9.80
N SER A 117 3.09 -13.94 -8.90
CA SER A 117 2.79 -13.83 -7.47
C SER A 117 3.68 -12.80 -6.80
N ALA A 118 3.17 -12.19 -5.74
CA ALA A 118 3.92 -11.30 -4.87
C ALA A 118 3.86 -11.78 -3.41
N TYR A 119 5.03 -11.93 -2.80
CA TYR A 119 5.20 -12.38 -1.42
C TYR A 119 5.90 -11.30 -0.59
N TYR A 120 5.33 -10.95 0.56
CA TYR A 120 5.96 -10.01 1.49
C TYR A 120 6.56 -10.73 2.69
N GLU A 121 7.81 -10.41 3.01
CA GLU A 121 8.60 -10.90 4.14
C GLU A 121 8.62 -9.83 5.25
N PRO A 122 7.77 -9.94 6.29
CA PRO A 122 7.63 -8.87 7.28
C PRO A 122 8.85 -8.70 8.19
N GLU A 123 9.61 -9.78 8.41
CA GLU A 123 10.79 -9.79 9.28
C GLU A 123 11.93 -8.92 8.73
N VAL A 124 12.08 -8.89 7.41
CA VAL A 124 13.11 -8.13 6.69
C VAL A 124 12.57 -6.96 5.88
N ASN A 125 11.24 -6.72 5.93
CA ASN A 125 10.55 -5.68 5.17
C ASN A 125 10.85 -5.73 3.66
N LYS A 126 10.80 -6.94 3.08
CA LYS A 126 11.12 -7.20 1.67
C LYS A 126 9.90 -7.72 0.92
N THR A 127 9.77 -7.37 -0.35
CA THR A 127 8.79 -7.98 -1.25
C THR A 127 9.51 -8.75 -2.36
N LEU A 128 9.06 -9.97 -2.61
CA LEU A 128 9.53 -10.86 -3.65
C LEU A 128 8.46 -10.98 -4.73
N LEU A 129 8.82 -10.72 -5.98
CA LEU A 129 7.92 -10.88 -7.14
C LEU A 129 8.39 -12.06 -7.98
N ALA A 130 7.50 -13.03 -8.20
CA ALA A 130 7.70 -14.04 -9.23
C ALA A 130 7.14 -13.51 -10.55
N LEU A 131 8.00 -13.38 -11.55
CA LEU A 131 7.65 -12.84 -12.86
C LEU A 131 7.41 -13.96 -13.87
N ILE A 132 6.31 -13.89 -14.61
CA ILE A 132 5.96 -14.92 -15.61
C ILE A 132 6.85 -14.74 -16.84
N GLY A 133 7.56 -15.81 -17.20
CA GLY A 133 8.44 -15.85 -18.36
C GLY A 133 9.83 -15.24 -18.11
N ALA A 134 10.10 -14.73 -16.91
CA ALA A 134 11.45 -14.33 -16.52
C ALA A 134 12.23 -15.52 -15.93
N HIS A 135 13.56 -15.50 -16.09
CA HIS A 135 14.43 -16.51 -15.46
C HIS A 135 14.61 -16.28 -13.95
N GLU A 136 14.52 -15.02 -13.51
CA GLU A 136 14.70 -14.62 -12.11
C GLU A 136 13.52 -13.75 -11.65
N GLY A 137 13.26 -13.77 -10.34
CA GLY A 137 12.29 -12.88 -9.69
C GLY A 137 12.88 -11.50 -9.39
N VAL A 138 12.08 -10.64 -8.76
CA VAL A 138 12.51 -9.32 -8.29
C VAL A 138 12.44 -9.26 -6.77
N GLU A 139 13.51 -8.79 -6.14
CA GLU A 139 13.54 -8.47 -4.72
C GLU A 139 13.45 -6.96 -4.52
N ILE A 140 12.56 -6.52 -3.63
CA ILE A 140 12.34 -5.10 -3.33
C ILE A 140 12.52 -4.89 -1.82
N GLU A 141 13.53 -4.13 -1.45
CA GLU A 141 13.73 -3.66 -0.07
C GLU A 141 12.90 -2.41 0.19
N LEU A 142 12.19 -2.37 1.32
CA LEU A 142 11.25 -1.31 1.67
C LEU A 142 11.61 -0.59 2.97
#